data_AF-A0A9P6D9V9-F1
#
_entry.id   AF-A0A9P6D9V9-F1
#
_cell.length_a   1.000
_cell.length_b   1.000
_cell.length_c   1.000
_cell.angle_alpha   90.00
_cell.angle_beta   90.00
_cell.angle_gamma   90.00
#
_symmetry.space_group_name_H-M   'P 1'
#
loop_
_entity.id
_entity.type
_entity.pdbx_description
1 polymer ?
#
loop_
_entity_poly.entity_id
_entity_poly.type
_entity_poly.pdbx_seq_one_letter_code
_entity_poly.pdbx_strand_id
1 'polypeptide(L)'
;MYVASQLRQNQWHLQKDAFADSLIPYYLQAKELGKLTLFFQAANHLLLDRFPPLAKRQHGVTKLSAMKKMKRSLALRIEVSALLQGQVAQEFLPPCYWKEYMSITADHARQLQALFFCLAYISSNTLKY
;
A
#
# COMPACT_ATOMS: atom_id res chain seq x y z
N MET A 1 -13.46 -17.27 -19.13
CA MET A 1 -13.76 -16.62 -17.82
C MET A 1 -12.68 -16.85 -16.73
N TYR A 2 -11.98 -18.00 -16.69
CA TYR A 2 -10.98 -18.32 -15.65
C TYR A 2 -9.68 -17.48 -15.71
N VAL A 3 -9.22 -17.12 -16.91
CA VAL A 3 -7.98 -16.34 -17.10
C VAL A 3 -8.14 -14.91 -16.58
N ALA A 4 -9.30 -14.29 -16.80
CA ALA A 4 -9.60 -12.92 -16.35
C ALA A 4 -9.75 -12.79 -14.83
N SER A 5 -10.08 -13.88 -14.11
CA SER A 5 -10.13 -13.86 -12.63
C SER A 5 -8.75 -14.05 -12.02
N GLN A 6 -7.89 -14.90 -12.61
CA GLN A 6 -6.49 -15.05 -12.19
C GLN A 6 -5.67 -13.79 -12.44
N LEU A 7 -5.82 -13.14 -13.61
CA LEU A 7 -5.14 -11.88 -13.91
C LEU A 7 -5.51 -10.77 -12.91
N ARG A 8 -6.80 -10.66 -12.54
CA ARG A 8 -7.26 -9.69 -11.54
C ARG A 8 -6.71 -9.99 -10.13
N GLN A 9 -6.57 -11.26 -9.76
CA GLN A 9 -5.94 -11.64 -8.49
C GLN A 9 -4.45 -11.29 -8.47
N ASN A 10 -3.72 -11.57 -9.55
CA ASN A 10 -2.31 -11.23 -9.64
C ASN A 10 -2.07 -9.70 -9.60
N GLN A 11 -2.89 -8.93 -10.31
CA GLN A 11 -2.86 -7.46 -10.24
C GLN A 11 -3.15 -6.94 -8.84
N TRP A 12 -4.14 -7.51 -8.14
CA TRP A 12 -4.47 -7.14 -6.76
C TRP A 12 -3.27 -7.36 -5.81
N HIS A 13 -2.57 -8.49 -5.96
CA HIS A 13 -1.38 -8.78 -5.17
C HIS A 13 -0.24 -7.80 -5.48
N LEU A 14 0.03 -7.52 -6.75
CA LEU A 14 1.06 -6.55 -7.16
C LEU A 14 0.78 -5.12 -6.64
N GLN A 15 -0.48 -4.69 -6.64
CA GLN A 15 -0.86 -3.37 -6.12
C GLN A 15 -0.71 -3.28 -4.60
N LYS A 16 -1.09 -4.34 -3.88
CA LYS A 16 -0.89 -4.44 -2.43
C LYS A 16 0.59 -4.39 -2.07
N ASP A 17 1.40 -5.03 -2.89
CA ASP A 17 2.85 -5.11 -2.75
C ASP A 17 3.52 -3.73 -2.97
N ALA A 18 3.18 -3.06 -4.07
CA ALA A 18 3.62 -1.70 -4.34
C ALA A 18 3.16 -0.70 -3.25
N PHE A 19 1.95 -0.89 -2.71
CA PHE A 19 1.48 -0.10 -1.57
C PHE A 19 2.38 -0.29 -0.35
N ALA A 20 2.70 -1.53 0.04
CA ALA A 20 3.56 -1.79 1.18
C ALA A 20 4.96 -1.15 1.01
N ASP A 21 5.50 -1.23 -0.21
CA ASP A 21 6.83 -0.68 -0.50
C ASP A 21 6.84 0.86 -0.41
N SER A 22 5.74 1.52 -0.80
CA SER A 22 5.58 2.98 -0.64
C SER A 22 5.59 3.45 0.82
N LEU A 23 5.34 2.56 1.78
CA LEU A 23 5.31 2.90 3.21
C LEU A 23 6.68 2.82 3.88
N ILE A 24 7.68 2.21 3.24
CA ILE A 24 8.98 1.93 3.85
C ILE A 24 9.71 3.21 4.32
N PRO A 25 9.78 4.31 3.53
CA PRO A 25 10.47 5.53 3.98
C PRO A 25 9.81 6.15 5.21
N TYR A 26 8.48 6.05 5.30
CA TYR A 26 7.68 6.54 6.42
C TYR A 26 7.76 5.63 7.65
N TYR A 27 7.96 4.32 7.44
CA TYR A 27 8.25 3.38 8.52
C TYR A 27 9.57 3.74 9.20
N LEU A 28 10.62 4.05 8.43
CA LEU A 28 11.93 4.46 8.96
C LEU A 28 11.79 5.73 9.80
N GLN A 29 11.09 6.75 9.28
CA GLN A 29 10.80 7.97 10.03
C GLN A 29 10.00 7.69 11.32
N ALA A 30 9.00 6.80 11.29
CA ALA A 30 8.23 6.44 12.48
C ALA A 30 9.05 5.63 13.48
N LYS A 31 10.00 4.81 13.01
CA LYS A 31 10.93 4.02 13.83
C LYS A 31 11.86 4.93 14.62
N GLU A 32 12.47 5.92 13.98
CA GLU A 32 13.33 6.92 14.62
C GLU A 32 12.59 7.69 15.73
N LEU A 33 11.29 7.94 15.53
CA LEU A 33 10.45 8.66 16.49
C LEU A 33 9.79 7.77 17.56
N GLY A 34 10.05 6.45 17.58
CA GLY A 34 9.43 5.52 18.51
C GLY A 34 7.90 5.37 18.34
N LYS A 35 7.35 5.68 17.15
CA LYS A 35 5.91 5.74 16.87
C LYS A 35 5.39 4.56 16.02
N LEU A 36 6.10 3.44 16.00
CA LEU A 36 5.79 2.26 15.17
C LEU A 36 4.36 1.73 15.36
N THR A 37 3.84 1.72 16.59
CA THR A 37 2.47 1.27 16.86
C THR A 37 1.43 2.13 16.14
N LEU A 38 1.57 3.46 16.20
CA LEU A 38 0.67 4.40 15.54
C LEU A 38 0.82 4.32 14.02
N PHE A 39 2.04 4.16 13.54
CA PHE A 39 2.33 3.94 12.12
C PHE A 39 1.60 2.70 11.60
N PHE A 40 1.75 1.55 12.25
CA PHE A 40 1.08 0.32 11.80
C PHE A 40 -0.43 0.39 11.95
N GLN A 41 -0.97 1.14 12.92
CA GLN A 41 -2.40 1.39 12.98
C GLN A 41 -2.87 2.15 11.73
N ALA A 42 -2.23 3.27 11.39
CA ALA A 42 -2.58 4.07 10.21
C ALA A 42 -2.39 3.28 8.90
N ALA A 43 -1.26 2.59 8.75
CA ALA A 43 -0.97 1.73 7.60
C ALA A 43 -2.05 0.64 7.40
N ASN A 44 -2.54 0.05 8.50
CA ASN A 44 -3.59 -0.95 8.44
C ASN A 44 -4.95 -0.34 8.05
N HIS A 45 -5.26 0.88 8.48
CA HIS A 45 -6.48 1.56 8.05
C HIS A 45 -6.47 1.80 6.54
N LEU A 46 -5.36 2.31 6.01
CA LEU A 46 -5.19 2.51 4.56
C LEU A 46 -5.23 1.20 3.78
N LEU A 47 -4.59 0.14 4.29
CA LEU A 47 -4.61 -1.18 3.66
C LEU A 47 -6.05 -1.70 3.53
N LEU A 48 -6.86 -1.57 4.57
CA LEU A 48 -8.24 -2.08 4.58
C LEU A 48 -9.19 -1.24 3.72
N ASP A 49 -8.94 0.06 3.63
CA ASP A 49 -9.67 0.97 2.75
C ASP A 49 -9.40 0.63 1.27
N ARG A 50 -8.13 0.51 0.90
CA ARG A 50 -7.70 0.19 -0.47
C ARG A 50 -7.97 -1.26 -0.90
N PHE A 51 -7.79 -2.20 0.01
CA PHE A 51 -7.80 -3.63 -0.27
C PHE A 51 -8.76 -4.34 0.68
N PRO A 52 -10.08 -4.12 0.57
CA PRO A 52 -11.03 -4.78 1.43
C PRO A 52 -10.91 -6.30 1.28
N PRO A 53 -10.97 -7.07 2.38
CA PRO A 53 -10.88 -8.51 2.31
C PRO A 53 -12.02 -9.04 1.44
N LEU A 54 -11.66 -9.67 0.31
CA LEU A 54 -12.62 -10.34 -0.55
C LEU A 54 -13.39 -11.34 0.29
N ALA A 55 -14.71 -11.19 0.37
CA ALA A 55 -15.59 -12.15 1.03
C ALA A 55 -15.59 -13.45 0.23
N LYS A 56 -14.54 -14.27 0.35
CA LYS A 56 -14.54 -15.60 -0.23
C LYS A 56 -15.52 -16.43 0.60
N ARG A 57 -16.58 -16.93 -0.05
CA ARG A 57 -17.46 -18.01 0.41
C ARG A 57 -16.71 -19.34 0.55
N GLN A 58 -15.52 -19.34 1.14
CA GLN A 58 -14.75 -20.55 1.40
C GLN A 58 -14.91 -20.90 2.87
N HIS A 59 -15.57 -22.03 3.12
CA HIS A 59 -15.79 -22.62 4.43
C HIS A 59 -14.51 -22.55 5.28
N GLY A 60 -14.63 -21.94 6.47
CA GLY A 60 -13.64 -22.06 7.56
C GLY A 60 -12.79 -20.83 7.88
N VAL A 61 -12.68 -19.82 7.01
CA VAL A 61 -11.87 -18.61 7.29
C VAL A 61 -12.79 -17.46 7.67
N THR A 62 -12.91 -17.18 8.98
CA THR A 62 -13.65 -16.00 9.46
C THR A 62 -12.98 -14.71 8.97
N LYS A 63 -13.77 -13.68 8.65
CA LYS A 63 -13.29 -12.34 8.22
C LYS A 63 -12.16 -11.80 9.13
N LEU A 64 -12.28 -12.05 10.44
CA LEU A 64 -11.29 -11.69 11.46
C LEU A 64 -9.92 -12.36 11.24
N SER A 65 -9.90 -13.65 10.89
CA SER A 65 -8.66 -14.39 10.65
C SER A 65 -7.94 -13.91 9.37
N ALA A 66 -8.70 -13.59 8.31
CA ALA A 66 -8.17 -13.02 7.08
C ALA A 66 -7.54 -11.65 7.33
N MET A 67 -8.22 -10.77 8.07
CA MET A 67 -7.68 -9.47 8.47
C MET A 67 -6.39 -9.59 9.28
N LYS A 68 -6.34 -10.49 10.29
CA LYS A 68 -5.12 -10.73 11.08
C LYS A 68 -3.94 -11.17 10.20
N LYS A 69 -4.17 -12.07 9.24
CA LYS A 69 -3.13 -12.52 8.28
C LYS A 69 -2.65 -11.36 7.39
N MET A 70 -3.56 -10.52 6.90
CA MET A 70 -3.20 -9.35 6.09
C MET A 70 -2.33 -8.35 6.87
N LYS A 71 -2.69 -8.04 8.12
CA LYS A 71 -1.90 -7.14 8.99
C LYS A 71 -0.49 -7.68 9.23
N ARG A 72 -0.37 -8.97 9.58
CA ARG A 72 0.93 -9.63 9.81
C ARG A 72 1.80 -9.63 8.54
N SER A 73 1.19 -9.92 7.39
CA SER A 73 1.89 -9.91 6.09
C SER A 73 2.39 -8.51 5.72
N LEU A 74 1.62 -7.46 5.99
CA LEU A 74 2.05 -6.07 5.75
C LEU A 74 3.23 -5.70 6.64
N ALA A 75 3.12 -5.94 7.95
CA ALA A 75 4.16 -5.58 8.91
C ALA A 75 5.50 -6.29 8.60
N LEU A 76 5.46 -7.60 8.38
CA LEU A 76 6.65 -8.38 8.04
C LEU A 76 7.34 -7.84 6.78
N ARG A 77 6.56 -7.52 5.74
CA ARG A 77 7.13 -7.00 4.49
C ARG A 77 7.80 -5.64 4.69
N ILE A 78 7.13 -4.71 5.36
CA ILE A 78 7.69 -3.38 5.63
C ILE A 78 8.97 -3.50 6.44
N GLU A 79 8.99 -4.34 7.47
CA GLU A 79 10.17 -4.57 8.31
C GLU A 79 11.33 -5.17 7.51
N VAL A 80 11.09 -6.23 6.73
CA VAL A 80 12.13 -6.86 5.90
C VAL A 80 12.67 -5.90 4.85
N SER A 81 11.79 -5.21 4.12
CA SER A 81 12.22 -4.25 3.10
C SER A 81 12.94 -3.04 3.72
N ALA A 82 12.52 -2.58 4.89
CA ALA A 82 13.22 -1.52 5.63
C ALA A 82 14.61 -1.95 6.12
N LEU A 83 14.79 -3.22 6.50
CA LEU A 83 16.11 -3.77 6.83
C LEU A 83 17.04 -3.79 5.61
N LEU A 84 16.51 -4.16 4.44
CA LEU A 84 17.27 -4.17 3.18
C LEU A 84 17.58 -2.76 2.67
N GLN A 85 16.65 -1.81 2.84
CA GLN A 85 16.82 -0.41 2.44
C GLN A 85 17.57 0.45 3.46
N GLY A 86 17.69 -0.01 4.71
CA GLY A 86 18.35 0.72 5.80
C GLY A 86 19.82 1.07 5.54
N GLN A 87 20.46 0.45 4.54
CA GLN A 87 21.81 0.81 4.08
C GLN A 87 21.84 1.90 3.00
N VAL A 88 20.71 2.20 2.34
CA VAL A 88 20.63 3.14 1.20
C VAL A 88 19.74 4.35 1.51
N ALA A 89 18.82 4.24 2.49
CA ALA A 89 17.71 5.18 2.67
C ALA A 89 17.91 6.30 3.70
N GLN A 90 19.03 6.35 4.44
CA GLN A 90 19.27 7.45 5.39
C GLN A 90 19.40 8.83 4.71
N GLU A 91 19.75 8.85 3.42
CA GLU A 91 20.02 10.11 2.71
C GLU A 91 18.76 10.78 2.13
N PHE A 92 17.62 10.06 2.03
CA PHE A 92 16.40 10.58 1.42
C PHE A 92 15.16 10.23 2.23
N LEU A 93 15.06 10.83 3.42
CA LEU A 93 13.77 10.86 4.13
C LEU A 93 12.76 11.70 3.33
N PRO A 94 11.49 11.25 3.24
CA PRO A 94 10.47 11.97 2.51
C PRO A 94 10.24 13.36 3.13
N PRO A 95 9.92 14.39 2.33
CA PRO A 95 9.80 15.78 2.78
C PRO A 95 8.55 16.02 3.66
N CYS A 96 7.64 15.06 3.75
CA CYS A 96 6.41 15.17 4.56
C CYS A 96 6.42 14.19 5.72
N TYR A 97 5.67 14.55 6.77
CA TYR A 97 5.57 13.71 7.96
C TYR A 97 4.71 12.48 7.69
N TRP A 98 5.08 11.31 8.23
CA TRP A 98 4.36 10.06 7.98
C TRP A 98 2.87 10.14 8.31
N LYS A 99 2.46 10.93 9.31
CA LYS A 99 1.04 11.12 9.63
C LYS A 99 0.27 11.84 8.54
N GLU A 100 0.90 12.84 7.93
CA GLU A 100 0.30 13.60 6.83
C GLU A 100 0.17 12.72 5.60
N TYR A 101 1.21 11.92 5.33
CA TYR A 101 1.17 10.93 4.26
C TYR A 101 0.07 9.90 4.52
N MET A 102 -0.06 9.39 5.76
CA MET A 102 -0.96 8.28 6.09
C MET A 102 -2.42 8.67 6.37
N SER A 103 -2.84 9.89 6.10
CA SER A 103 -4.27 10.24 6.16
C SER A 103 -5.05 9.59 5.01
N ILE A 104 -6.27 9.11 5.28
CA ILE A 104 -7.20 8.60 4.26
C ILE A 104 -7.45 9.65 3.18
N THR A 105 -7.64 10.92 3.55
CA THR A 105 -7.88 12.00 2.59
C THR A 105 -6.68 12.25 1.68
N ALA A 106 -5.48 12.26 2.25
CA ALA A 106 -4.24 12.39 1.48
C ALA A 106 -4.04 11.20 0.54
N ASP A 107 -4.45 10.02 1.00
CA ASP A 107 -4.39 8.79 0.24
C ASP A 107 -5.31 8.78 -0.98
N HIS A 108 -6.56 9.17 -0.80
CA HIS A 108 -7.53 9.33 -1.88
C HIS A 108 -7.08 10.39 -2.89
N ALA A 109 -6.53 11.51 -2.41
CA ALA A 109 -5.98 12.55 -3.30
C ALA A 109 -4.86 12.01 -4.20
N ARG A 110 -3.93 11.21 -3.66
CA ARG A 110 -2.86 10.57 -4.45
C ARG A 110 -3.41 9.58 -5.47
N GLN A 111 -4.43 8.80 -5.12
CA GLN A 111 -5.06 7.87 -6.05
C GLN A 111 -5.73 8.61 -7.21
N LEU A 112 -6.47 9.68 -6.91
CA LEU A 112 -7.08 10.54 -7.94
C LEU A 112 -6.02 11.16 -8.83
N GLN A 113 -4.94 11.70 -8.26
CA GLN A 113 -3.85 12.29 -9.02
C GLN A 113 -3.19 11.27 -9.96
N ALA A 114 -2.95 10.04 -9.50
CA ALA A 114 -2.43 8.96 -10.34
C ALA A 114 -3.38 8.64 -11.51
N LEU A 115 -4.69 8.62 -11.27
CA LEU A 115 -5.69 8.43 -12.33
C LEU A 115 -5.66 9.58 -13.34
N PHE A 116 -5.58 10.83 -12.88
CA PHE A 116 -5.45 12.00 -13.76
C PHE A 116 -4.20 11.92 -14.64
N PHE A 117 -3.05 11.53 -14.08
CA PHE A 117 -1.82 11.33 -14.86
C PHE A 117 -1.98 10.23 -15.91
N CYS A 118 -2.59 9.10 -15.55
CA CYS A 118 -2.85 8.01 -16.50
C CYS A 118 -3.77 8.47 -17.65
N LEU A 119 -4.84 9.20 -17.34
CA LEU A 119 -5.77 9.74 -18.35
C LEU A 119 -5.08 10.79 -19.24
N ALA A 120 -4.28 11.68 -18.64
CA ALA A 120 -3.48 12.65 -19.37
C ALA A 120 -2.46 11.98 -20.30
N TYR A 121 -1.80 10.91 -19.83
CA TYR A 121 -0.86 10.14 -20.64
C TYR A 121 -1.54 9.43 -21.83
N ILE A 122 -2.71 8.82 -21.61
CA ILE A 122 -3.48 8.16 -22.67
C ILE A 122 -3.93 9.21 -23.70
N SER A 123 -4.54 10.31 -23.25
CA SER A 123 -5.02 11.38 -24.13
C SER A 123 -3.91 12.01 -24.97
N SER A 124 -2.72 12.20 -24.38
CA SER A 124 -1.54 12.74 -25.05
C SER A 124 -0.97 11.80 -26.11
N ASN A 125 -1.20 10.49 -25.99
CA ASN A 125 -0.75 9.49 -26.97
C ASN A 125 -1.81 9.17 -28.02
N THR A 126 -3.10 9.37 -27.73
CA THR A 126 -4.17 9.24 -28.74
C THR A 126 -4.24 10.40 -29.72
N LEU A 127 -3.70 11.57 -29.37
CA LEU A 127 -3.63 12.74 -30.27
C LEU A 127 -2.42 12.71 -31.24
N LYS A 128 -1.60 11.66 -31.19
CA LYS A 128 -0.42 11.47 -32.06
C LYS A 128 -0.65 10.48 -33.21
N TYR A 129 -1.89 10.01 -33.41
CA TYR A 129 -2.32 9.16 -34.52
C TYR A 129 -3.57 9.75 -35.17
#